data_AF-A0A3S1KEQ3-F1
#
_entry.id   AF-A0A3S1KEQ3-F1
#
_cell.length_a   1.000
_cell.length_b   1.000
_cell.length_c   1.000
_cell.angle_alpha   90.00
_cell.angle_beta   90.00
_cell.angle_gamma   90.00
#
_symmetry.space_group_name_H-M   'P 1'
#
loop_
_entity.id
_entity.type
_entity.pdbx_description
1 polymer ?
#
loop_
_entity_poly.entity_id
_entity_poly.type
_entity_poly.pdbx_seq_one_letter_code
_entity_poly.pdbx_strand_id
1 'polypeptide(L)'
;MAKGNHKKIRGRSHNLLEHYQPIDGVVDEMVDASGNPRPVWKDFIEALEELGPEKLAQRFARADQYLRDAGVYYRVYDKAGANEREWPLAHVPLLIEDQEWAAISAGLVQRAELFEETIADIYGPNRLVEKGILPPGLIAASPEYLRPVVGTRPASGHFLHFCAFELGRGPDGRWWVLGDRTQAPSGAGFALENRVATTRALSDIYGEMHVHRLAGFFRRFRDALNGMAKVSGGRVAILTPGPLNETYYEHAYIARYLGIMLLEGEDLTVSGGRLMVRTVSGLMPVSVLWRRLDAAFADPLELRAESQIGTPGLVEAIRRGAVSAINALGSGLMETRAMSAFLPKISRELRNEGLLLPSVATWWCGRDADRDHVLANLDRMVIGPALSTRLAFEDDDSTRLGSALVAGDRAELIARIERDGGDFVGQEAVTLSTTPVYVGGWLEPRPAALRVYLARTAEGWTVMPGGFARVGFSLDPTAIAMQRGGQAADV
;
A
#
# COMPACT_ATOMS: atom_id res chain seq x y z
N MET A 1 21.69 27.01 -56.89
CA MET A 1 22.52 25.84 -56.52
C MET A 1 23.51 26.36 -55.47
N ALA A 2 23.66 25.86 -54.26
CA ALA A 2 23.56 24.50 -53.76
C ALA A 2 22.93 24.47 -52.35
N LYS A 3 22.13 23.44 -52.08
CA LYS A 3 21.64 23.09 -50.74
C LYS A 3 22.76 22.33 -50.01
N GLY A 4 23.25 22.88 -48.91
CA GLY A 4 24.15 22.19 -47.98
C GLY A 4 23.37 21.14 -47.21
N ASN A 5 23.64 19.87 -47.51
CA ASN A 5 23.04 18.72 -46.87
C ASN A 5 23.81 18.42 -45.57
N HIS A 6 23.35 18.93 -44.43
CA HIS A 6 23.89 18.54 -43.12
C HIS A 6 23.40 17.14 -42.77
N LYS A 7 24.20 16.15 -43.19
CA LYS A 7 24.11 14.76 -42.75
C LYS A 7 24.41 14.74 -41.24
N LYS A 8 23.37 14.67 -40.39
CA LYS A 8 23.51 14.32 -38.97
C LYS A 8 24.28 13.00 -38.90
N ILE A 9 25.50 13.04 -38.38
CA ILE A 9 26.25 11.84 -38.02
C ILE A 9 25.52 11.25 -36.83
N ARG A 10 24.67 10.23 -37.07
CA ARG A 10 24.15 9.37 -36.01
C ARG A 10 25.36 8.68 -35.38
N GLY A 11 25.78 9.13 -34.20
CA GLY A 11 26.67 8.37 -33.33
C GLY A 11 26.06 6.99 -33.07
N ARG A 12 26.90 5.98 -32.78
CA ARG A 12 26.46 4.62 -32.44
C ARG A 12 25.24 4.70 -31.51
N SER A 13 24.11 4.16 -31.97
CA SER A 13 22.87 4.09 -31.18
C SER A 13 23.20 3.33 -29.89
N HIS A 14 23.11 4.01 -28.74
CA HIS A 14 23.14 3.32 -27.47
C HIS A 14 21.85 2.52 -27.36
N ASN A 15 21.92 1.20 -27.45
CA ASN A 15 20.75 0.34 -27.34
C ASN A 15 20.56 -0.03 -25.86
N LEU A 16 19.57 0.58 -25.21
CA LEU A 16 19.30 0.35 -23.78
C LEU A 16 18.86 -1.09 -23.50
N LEU A 17 18.36 -1.77 -24.53
CA LEU A 17 17.85 -3.14 -24.46
C LEU A 17 18.91 -4.19 -24.82
N GLU A 18 20.13 -3.81 -25.18
CA GLU A 18 21.19 -4.74 -25.63
C GLU A 18 21.48 -5.86 -24.62
N HIS A 19 21.30 -5.58 -23.34
CA HIS A 19 21.52 -6.52 -22.24
C HIS A 19 20.24 -6.87 -21.47
N TYR A 20 19.07 -6.44 -21.95
CA TYR A 20 17.81 -6.70 -21.28
C TYR A 20 17.34 -8.13 -21.56
N GLN A 21 17.37 -8.99 -20.55
CA GLN A 21 16.93 -10.38 -20.64
C GLN A 21 15.80 -10.64 -19.64
N PRO A 22 14.54 -10.72 -20.12
CA PRO A 22 13.41 -11.10 -19.28
C PRO A 22 13.66 -12.42 -18.56
N ILE A 23 13.09 -12.57 -17.37
CA ILE A 23 13.23 -13.82 -16.61
C ILE A 23 12.31 -14.88 -17.22
N ASP A 24 12.87 -16.04 -17.56
CA ASP A 24 12.12 -17.17 -18.13
C ASP A 24 10.93 -17.56 -17.24
N GLY A 25 9.75 -17.64 -17.86
CA GLY A 25 8.50 -18.00 -17.17
C GLY A 25 7.89 -16.88 -16.31
N VAL A 26 8.44 -15.67 -16.36
CA VAL A 26 7.93 -14.48 -15.66
C VAL A 26 7.43 -13.46 -16.67
N VAL A 27 6.30 -12.82 -16.37
CA VAL A 27 5.79 -11.72 -17.20
C VAL A 27 6.69 -10.50 -17.03
N ASP A 28 7.12 -9.90 -18.13
CA ASP A 28 7.80 -8.61 -18.11
C ASP A 28 6.84 -7.47 -18.50
N GLU A 29 6.89 -6.37 -17.76
CA GLU A 29 6.06 -5.18 -17.96
C GLU A 29 6.52 -4.38 -19.19
N MET A 30 7.80 -4.40 -19.55
CA MET A 30 8.34 -3.63 -20.68
C MET A 30 8.31 -4.41 -21.99
N VAL A 31 8.66 -5.70 -21.99
CA VAL A 31 8.72 -6.51 -23.22
C VAL A 31 7.71 -7.66 -23.25
N ASP A 32 7.35 -8.07 -24.46
CA ASP A 32 6.52 -9.25 -24.70
C ASP A 32 7.35 -10.56 -24.67
N ALA A 33 6.68 -11.71 -24.81
CA ALA A 33 7.33 -13.01 -24.83
C ALA A 33 8.28 -13.23 -26.03
N SER A 34 8.25 -12.36 -27.04
CA SER A 34 9.18 -12.35 -28.17
C SER A 34 10.35 -11.39 -27.96
N GLY A 35 10.42 -10.70 -26.82
CA GLY A 35 11.45 -9.72 -26.48
C GLY A 35 11.23 -8.32 -27.08
N ASN A 36 10.07 -8.06 -27.68
CA ASN A 36 9.78 -6.74 -28.25
C ASN A 36 9.19 -5.81 -27.19
N PRO A 37 9.55 -4.51 -27.15
CA PRO A 37 8.90 -3.53 -26.28
C PRO A 37 7.39 -3.49 -26.52
N ARG A 38 6.62 -3.53 -25.44
CA ARG A 38 5.16 -3.37 -25.47
C ARG A 38 4.80 -1.96 -25.93
N PRO A 39 3.61 -1.77 -26.54
CA PRO A 39 3.21 -0.46 -27.10
C PRO A 39 3.33 0.71 -26.12
N VAL A 40 2.89 0.54 -24.86
CA VAL A 40 2.95 1.58 -23.82
C VAL A 40 4.38 2.02 -23.46
N TRP A 41 5.38 1.18 -23.73
CA TRP A 41 6.79 1.45 -23.43
C TRP A 41 7.59 1.98 -24.61
N LYS A 42 7.11 1.81 -25.84
CA LYS A 42 7.90 2.06 -27.04
C LYS A 42 8.42 3.49 -27.12
N ASP A 43 7.53 4.47 -27.03
CA ASP A 43 7.88 5.89 -27.16
C ASP A 43 8.79 6.33 -25.99
N PHE A 44 8.57 5.78 -24.80
CA PHE A 44 9.40 6.05 -23.63
C PHE A 44 10.83 5.55 -23.81
N ILE A 45 11.01 4.31 -24.27
CA ILE A 45 12.34 3.73 -24.49
C ILE A 45 13.07 4.45 -25.63
N GLU A 46 12.38 4.74 -26.75
CA GLU A 46 12.96 5.51 -27.85
C GLU A 46 13.45 6.89 -27.34
N ALA A 47 12.65 7.58 -26.52
CA ALA A 47 13.04 8.85 -25.93
C ALA A 47 14.23 8.74 -24.96
N LEU A 48 14.34 7.67 -24.18
CA LEU A 48 15.51 7.42 -23.33
C LEU A 48 16.77 7.16 -24.15
N GLU A 49 16.68 6.38 -25.23
CA GLU A 49 17.80 6.10 -26.12
C GLU A 49 18.29 7.37 -26.84
N GLU A 50 17.38 8.26 -27.25
CA GLU A 50 17.72 9.53 -27.90
C GLU A 50 18.51 10.49 -27.00
N LEU A 51 18.34 10.41 -25.67
CA LEU A 51 19.11 11.22 -24.72
C LEU A 51 20.59 10.81 -24.68
N GLY A 52 20.87 9.52 -24.85
CA GLY A 52 22.17 8.92 -24.63
C GLY A 52 22.56 8.82 -23.13
N PRO A 53 23.56 7.98 -22.82
CA PRO A 53 23.87 7.57 -21.44
C PRO A 53 24.33 8.72 -20.54
N GLU A 54 25.11 9.67 -21.08
CA GLU A 54 25.64 10.80 -20.30
C GLU A 54 24.53 11.74 -19.83
N LYS A 55 23.61 12.10 -20.73
CA LYS A 55 22.50 13.00 -20.41
C LYS A 55 21.48 12.31 -19.52
N LEU A 56 21.26 11.00 -19.71
CA LEU A 56 20.41 10.18 -18.86
C LEU A 56 20.93 10.15 -17.42
N ALA A 57 22.22 9.82 -17.23
CA ALA A 57 22.86 9.83 -15.92
C ALA A 57 22.79 11.20 -15.24
N GLN A 58 23.00 12.29 -15.98
CA GLN A 58 22.85 13.66 -15.44
C GLN A 58 21.42 13.96 -14.99
N ARG A 59 20.40 13.51 -15.73
CA ARG A 59 18.98 13.72 -15.38
C ARG A 59 18.61 12.92 -14.13
N PHE A 60 19.05 11.67 -14.03
CA PHE A 60 18.81 10.82 -12.87
C PHE A 60 19.50 11.34 -11.61
N ALA A 61 20.76 11.78 -11.72
CA ALA A 61 21.46 12.43 -10.61
C ALA A 61 20.75 13.71 -10.11
N ARG A 62 20.05 14.44 -10.99
CA ARG A 62 19.22 15.60 -10.60
C ARG A 62 17.95 15.18 -9.87
N ALA A 63 17.33 14.05 -10.22
CA ALA A 63 16.21 13.50 -9.46
C ALA A 63 16.64 13.16 -8.03
N ASP A 64 17.78 12.47 -7.90
CA ASP A 64 18.34 12.10 -6.59
C ASP A 64 18.69 13.33 -5.76
N GLN A 65 19.31 14.32 -6.39
CA GLN A 65 19.63 15.57 -5.72
C GLN A 65 18.38 16.30 -5.24
N TYR A 66 17.33 16.34 -6.07
CA TYR A 66 16.06 16.94 -5.67
C TYR A 66 15.46 16.24 -4.43
N LEU A 67 15.43 14.91 -4.41
CA LEU A 67 14.90 14.16 -3.26
C LEU A 67 15.71 14.42 -1.99
N ARG A 68 17.05 14.48 -2.10
CA ARG A 68 17.93 14.88 -0.98
C ARG A 68 17.62 16.29 -0.49
N ASP A 69 17.49 17.26 -1.40
CA ASP A 69 17.20 18.67 -1.07
C ASP A 69 15.79 18.84 -0.48
N ALA A 70 14.83 18.03 -0.91
CA ALA A 70 13.48 17.96 -0.35
C ALA A 70 13.42 17.21 0.99
N GLY A 71 14.57 16.68 1.45
CA GLY A 71 14.69 15.94 2.70
C GLY A 71 13.95 14.61 2.69
N VAL A 72 13.74 13.99 1.53
CA VAL A 72 13.07 12.69 1.44
C VAL A 72 14.02 11.62 1.97
N TYR A 73 13.66 11.02 3.10
CA TYR A 73 14.39 9.91 3.70
C TYR A 73 13.45 8.80 4.12
N TYR A 74 14.00 7.60 4.31
CA TYR A 74 13.34 6.50 5.00
C TYR A 74 14.20 6.04 6.17
N ARG A 75 13.55 5.73 7.30
CA ARG A 75 14.22 5.16 8.46
C ARG A 75 14.06 3.65 8.46
N VAL A 76 15.19 2.96 8.43
CA VAL A 76 15.23 1.51 8.63
C VAL A 76 15.60 1.26 10.09
N TYR A 77 14.72 0.57 10.82
CA TYR A 77 15.04 0.01 12.13
C TYR A 77 15.64 -1.38 11.91
N ASP A 78 16.96 -1.48 11.97
CA ASP A 78 17.66 -2.77 11.93
C ASP A 78 18.16 -3.16 13.33
N LYS A 79 18.73 -4.37 13.47
CA LYS A 79 19.30 -4.85 14.74
C LYS A 79 20.46 -3.99 15.26
N ALA A 80 21.01 -3.08 14.46
CA ALA A 80 22.11 -2.17 14.82
C ALA A 80 21.64 -0.74 15.16
N GLY A 81 20.36 -0.41 14.99
CA GLY A 81 19.77 0.87 15.38
C GLY A 81 18.89 1.49 14.30
N ALA A 82 18.45 2.72 14.54
CA ALA A 82 17.73 3.52 13.56
C ALA A 82 18.73 4.27 12.67
N ASN A 83 18.78 3.94 11.39
CA ASN A 83 19.59 4.64 10.40
C ASN A 83 18.69 5.34 9.37
N GLU A 84 18.92 6.64 9.16
CA GLU A 84 18.32 7.36 8.04
C GLU A 84 19.08 7.02 6.76
N ARG A 85 18.35 6.59 5.71
CA ARG A 85 18.92 6.28 4.40
C ARG A 85 18.34 7.22 3.35
N GLU A 86 19.14 7.51 2.33
CA GLU A 86 18.66 8.17 1.12
C GLU A 86 17.52 7.36 0.50
N TRP A 87 16.52 8.06 -0.01
CA TRP A 87 15.38 7.43 -0.66
C TRP A 87 15.83 6.73 -1.96
N PRO A 88 15.65 5.40 -2.09
CA PRO A 88 16.18 4.64 -3.22
C PRO A 88 15.27 4.76 -4.44
N LEU A 89 15.29 5.89 -5.14
CA LEU A 89 14.50 6.09 -6.36
C LEU A 89 14.95 5.14 -7.48
N ALA A 90 14.01 4.39 -8.05
CA ALA A 90 14.14 3.78 -9.37
C ALA A 90 13.70 4.82 -10.41
N HIS A 91 14.64 5.30 -11.23
CA HIS A 91 14.39 6.42 -12.14
C HIS A 91 13.49 6.08 -13.33
N VAL A 92 13.35 4.79 -13.64
CA VAL A 92 12.45 4.29 -14.68
C VAL A 92 11.08 4.02 -14.04
N PRO A 93 10.00 4.72 -14.47
CA PRO A 93 8.66 4.51 -13.92
C PRO A 93 8.07 3.18 -14.39
N LEU A 94 7.10 2.66 -13.64
CA LEU A 94 6.25 1.55 -14.09
C LEU A 94 5.10 2.10 -14.94
N LEU A 95 5.11 1.84 -16.25
CA LEU A 95 4.07 2.32 -17.15
C LEU A 95 2.89 1.35 -17.22
N ILE A 96 1.67 1.88 -17.06
CA ILE A 96 0.42 1.13 -17.15
C ILE A 96 -0.54 1.87 -18.08
N GLU A 97 -1.15 1.14 -19.02
CA GLU A 97 -2.08 1.71 -20.00
C GLU A 97 -3.44 2.07 -19.36
N ASP A 98 -4.08 3.13 -19.85
CA ASP A 98 -5.36 3.63 -19.33
C ASP A 98 -6.47 2.58 -19.22
N GLN A 99 -6.59 1.70 -20.22
CA GLN A 99 -7.62 0.66 -20.22
C GLN A 99 -7.39 -0.36 -19.11
N GLU A 100 -6.12 -0.72 -18.88
CA GLU A 100 -5.72 -1.60 -17.79
C GLU A 100 -5.92 -0.91 -16.44
N TRP A 101 -5.52 0.36 -16.33
CA TRP A 101 -5.72 1.17 -15.13
C TRP A 101 -7.20 1.32 -14.76
N ALA A 102 -8.09 1.45 -15.76
CA ALA A 102 -9.52 1.51 -15.56
C ALA A 102 -10.08 0.20 -14.94
N ALA A 103 -9.60 -0.96 -15.39
CA ALA A 103 -9.99 -2.25 -14.83
C ALA A 103 -9.48 -2.41 -13.38
N ILE A 104 -8.22 -2.04 -13.11
CA ILE A 104 -7.66 -2.00 -11.75
C ILE A 104 -8.52 -1.09 -10.86
N SER A 105 -8.80 0.12 -11.34
CA SER A 105 -9.58 1.12 -10.60
C SER A 105 -10.97 0.60 -10.23
N ALA A 106 -11.69 -0.01 -11.19
CA ALA A 106 -13.01 -0.56 -10.95
C ALA A 106 -12.98 -1.67 -9.89
N GLY A 107 -12.00 -2.59 -9.96
CA GLY A 107 -11.89 -3.66 -8.99
C GLY A 107 -11.49 -3.20 -7.59
N LEU A 108 -10.62 -2.19 -7.48
CA LEU A 108 -10.25 -1.64 -6.18
C LEU A 108 -11.40 -0.84 -5.54
N VAL A 109 -12.20 -0.14 -6.33
CA VAL A 109 -13.42 0.53 -5.83
C VAL A 109 -14.42 -0.50 -5.30
N GLN A 110 -14.67 -1.58 -6.03
CA GLN A 110 -15.52 -2.68 -5.56
C GLN A 110 -15.00 -3.25 -4.24
N ARG A 111 -13.69 -3.49 -4.15
CA ARG A 111 -13.05 -4.03 -2.95
C ARG A 111 -13.16 -3.10 -1.74
N ALA A 112 -12.97 -1.79 -1.94
CA ALA A 112 -13.12 -0.81 -0.88
C ALA A 112 -14.56 -0.73 -0.34
N GLU A 113 -15.57 -0.81 -1.21
CA GLU A 113 -16.97 -0.87 -0.77
C GLU A 113 -17.30 -2.20 -0.08
N LEU A 114 -16.78 -3.33 -0.57
CA LEU A 114 -16.93 -4.61 0.11
C LEU A 114 -16.36 -4.55 1.54
N PHE A 115 -15.21 -3.91 1.71
CA PHE A 115 -14.58 -3.76 3.02
C PHE A 115 -15.36 -2.83 3.95
N GLU A 116 -15.89 -1.73 3.41
CA GLU A 116 -16.80 -0.84 4.14
C GLU A 116 -18.01 -1.63 4.69
N GLU A 117 -18.69 -2.39 3.83
CA GLU A 117 -19.85 -3.20 4.22
C GLU A 117 -19.48 -4.31 5.23
N THR A 118 -18.30 -4.93 5.06
CA THR A 118 -17.81 -6.00 5.94
C THR A 118 -17.50 -5.48 7.35
N ILE A 119 -16.78 -4.36 7.46
CA ILE A 119 -16.48 -3.73 8.75
C ILE A 119 -17.78 -3.28 9.43
N ALA A 120 -18.69 -2.66 8.67
CA ALA A 120 -19.98 -2.23 9.19
C ALA A 120 -20.84 -3.39 9.70
N ASP A 121 -20.77 -4.56 9.06
CA ASP A 121 -21.42 -5.78 9.56
C ASP A 121 -20.76 -6.27 10.86
N ILE A 122 -19.43 -6.44 10.87
CA ILE A 122 -18.69 -6.99 12.03
C ILE A 122 -18.87 -6.12 13.28
N TYR A 123 -18.79 -4.79 13.16
CA TYR A 123 -18.97 -3.87 14.29
C TYR A 123 -20.44 -3.55 14.59
N GLY A 124 -21.38 -4.03 13.77
CA GLY A 124 -22.81 -3.76 13.88
C GLY A 124 -23.63 -5.06 14.05
N PRO A 125 -24.45 -5.43 13.06
CA PRO A 125 -25.40 -6.54 13.18
C PRO A 125 -24.75 -7.94 13.17
N ASN A 126 -23.48 -8.06 12.76
CA ASN A 126 -22.69 -9.30 12.79
C ASN A 126 -23.30 -10.49 12.02
N ARG A 127 -23.95 -10.22 10.88
CA ARG A 127 -24.66 -11.23 10.08
C ARG A 127 -23.71 -12.20 9.38
N LEU A 128 -22.50 -11.77 9.02
CA LEU A 128 -21.49 -12.64 8.40
C LEU A 128 -21.05 -13.76 9.35
N VAL A 129 -20.94 -13.47 10.64
CA VAL A 129 -20.64 -14.50 11.66
C VAL A 129 -21.88 -15.35 11.93
N GLU A 130 -23.07 -14.74 12.07
CA GLU A 130 -24.34 -15.45 12.27
C GLU A 130 -24.61 -16.49 11.18
N LYS A 131 -24.31 -16.16 9.91
CA LYS A 131 -24.47 -17.05 8.74
C LYS A 131 -23.33 -18.06 8.56
N GLY A 132 -22.33 -18.09 9.45
CA GLY A 132 -21.17 -18.98 9.34
C GLY A 132 -20.30 -18.69 8.12
N ILE A 133 -20.27 -17.44 7.65
CA ILE A 133 -19.35 -16.98 6.61
C ILE A 133 -18.00 -16.66 7.24
N LEU A 134 -18.02 -15.91 8.33
CA LEU A 134 -16.85 -15.59 9.13
C LEU A 134 -16.83 -16.44 10.41
N PRO A 135 -15.71 -17.14 10.72
CA PRO A 135 -15.56 -17.84 11.98
C PRO A 135 -15.50 -16.85 13.16
N PRO A 136 -16.30 -17.03 14.23
CA PRO A 136 -16.30 -16.11 15.37
C PRO A 136 -14.93 -16.06 16.08
N GLY A 137 -14.24 -17.20 16.17
CA GLY A 137 -12.92 -17.30 16.77
C GLY A 137 -11.87 -16.47 16.02
N LEU A 138 -11.95 -16.42 14.68
CA LEU A 138 -11.04 -15.62 13.86
C LEU A 138 -11.16 -14.12 14.16
N ILE A 139 -12.40 -13.62 14.28
CA ILE A 139 -12.66 -12.21 14.57
C ILE A 139 -12.29 -11.89 16.02
N ALA A 140 -12.74 -12.72 16.98
CA ALA A 140 -12.55 -12.46 18.40
C ALA A 140 -11.08 -12.55 18.86
N ALA A 141 -10.25 -13.32 18.14
CA ALA A 141 -8.82 -13.46 18.40
C ALA A 141 -7.98 -12.36 17.74
N SER A 142 -8.49 -11.69 16.70
CA SER A 142 -7.74 -10.64 16.00
C SER A 142 -7.43 -9.48 16.95
N PRO A 143 -6.16 -9.04 17.06
CA PRO A 143 -5.79 -7.86 17.86
C PRO A 143 -6.40 -6.57 17.30
N GLU A 144 -6.81 -6.58 16.02
CA GLU A 144 -7.47 -5.46 15.36
C GLU A 144 -8.96 -5.36 15.68
N TYR A 145 -9.56 -6.40 16.27
CA TYR A 145 -10.96 -6.36 16.69
C TYR A 145 -11.13 -5.62 18.03
N LEU A 146 -11.33 -4.31 17.94
CA LEU A 146 -11.48 -3.44 19.10
C LEU A 146 -12.89 -3.49 19.72
N ARG A 147 -13.05 -4.29 20.78
CA ARG A 147 -14.30 -4.39 21.55
C ARG A 147 -14.88 -3.03 22.00
N PRO A 148 -14.09 -2.04 22.47
CA PRO A 148 -14.63 -0.77 22.95
C PRO A 148 -15.39 0.07 21.91
N VAL A 149 -15.24 -0.23 20.61
CA VAL A 149 -15.93 0.51 19.53
C VAL A 149 -17.05 -0.30 18.87
N VAL A 150 -17.37 -1.50 19.36
CA VAL A 150 -18.52 -2.29 18.88
C VAL A 150 -19.83 -1.53 19.09
N GLY A 151 -20.69 -1.54 18.08
CA GLY A 151 -21.94 -0.78 18.04
C GLY A 151 -21.79 0.71 17.71
N THR A 152 -20.55 1.19 17.56
CA THR A 152 -20.28 2.60 17.23
C THR A 152 -20.49 2.85 15.76
N ARG A 153 -21.31 3.84 15.42
CA ARG A 153 -21.46 4.34 14.05
C ARG A 153 -20.50 5.51 13.84
N PRO A 154 -19.64 5.49 12.81
CA PRO A 154 -18.77 6.62 12.51
C PRO A 154 -19.58 7.90 12.26
N ALA A 155 -19.13 9.03 12.83
CA ALA A 155 -19.79 10.32 12.65
C ALA A 155 -19.82 10.79 11.18
N SER A 156 -18.84 10.38 10.38
CA SER A 156 -18.79 10.62 8.94
C SER A 156 -19.75 9.75 8.12
N GLY A 157 -20.38 8.75 8.76
CA GLY A 157 -21.21 7.74 8.09
C GLY A 157 -20.44 6.58 7.49
N HIS A 158 -19.10 6.59 7.51
CA HIS A 158 -18.26 5.57 6.89
C HIS A 158 -17.10 5.13 7.80
N PHE A 159 -16.71 3.86 7.73
CA PHE A 159 -15.54 3.33 8.43
C PHE A 159 -14.24 3.63 7.67
N LEU A 160 -14.26 3.56 6.34
CA LEU A 160 -13.11 3.72 5.48
C LEU A 160 -13.19 5.00 4.64
N HIS A 161 -12.08 5.74 4.60
CA HIS A 161 -11.93 6.92 3.75
C HIS A 161 -10.60 6.99 3.03
N PHE A 162 -9.57 6.26 3.48
CA PHE A 162 -8.27 6.25 2.83
C PHE A 162 -7.66 4.84 2.91
N CYS A 163 -7.56 4.16 1.79
CA CYS A 163 -7.10 2.77 1.69
C CYS A 163 -5.91 2.67 0.75
N ALA A 164 -5.11 1.62 0.91
CA ALA A 164 -4.14 1.23 -0.10
C ALA A 164 -4.21 -0.28 -0.36
N PHE A 165 -3.90 -0.68 -1.58
CA PHE A 165 -3.90 -2.08 -2.00
C PHE A 165 -2.60 -2.41 -2.70
N GLU A 166 -2.02 -3.54 -2.34
CA GLU A 166 -0.79 -4.07 -2.91
C GLU A 166 -1.15 -5.00 -4.05
N LEU A 167 -0.61 -4.71 -5.22
CA LEU A 167 -0.88 -5.41 -6.46
C LEU A 167 0.41 -6.03 -7.01
N GLY A 168 0.25 -7.19 -7.63
CA GLY A 168 1.30 -7.81 -8.42
C GLY A 168 0.69 -8.42 -9.67
N ARG A 169 1.41 -8.39 -10.79
CA ARG A 169 1.00 -9.13 -11.97
C ARG A 169 1.54 -10.56 -11.87
N GLY A 170 0.63 -11.52 -11.95
CA GLY A 170 0.97 -12.93 -11.90
C GLY A 170 1.46 -13.48 -13.25
N PRO A 171 1.89 -14.75 -13.30
CA PRO A 171 2.35 -15.40 -14.53
C PRO A 171 1.25 -15.55 -15.59
N ASP A 172 -0.02 -15.43 -15.20
CA ASP A 172 -1.17 -15.41 -16.11
C ASP A 172 -1.43 -14.02 -16.74
N GLY A 173 -0.57 -13.04 -16.45
CA GLY A 173 -0.67 -11.67 -16.96
C GLY A 173 -1.73 -10.82 -16.27
N ARG A 174 -2.51 -11.35 -15.33
CA ARG A 174 -3.54 -10.61 -14.59
C ARG A 174 -2.95 -9.93 -13.36
N TRP A 175 -3.59 -8.84 -12.93
CA TRP A 175 -3.30 -8.19 -11.65
C TRP A 175 -4.01 -8.90 -10.50
N TRP A 176 -3.28 -9.12 -9.42
CA TRP A 176 -3.75 -9.77 -8.21
C TRP A 176 -3.51 -8.86 -7.00
N VAL A 177 -4.46 -8.84 -6.08
CA VAL A 177 -4.28 -8.19 -4.77
C VAL A 177 -3.43 -9.09 -3.88
N LEU A 178 -2.22 -8.64 -3.58
CA LEU A 178 -1.25 -9.28 -2.69
C LEU A 178 -1.56 -8.99 -1.21
N GLY A 179 -2.16 -7.84 -0.94
CA GLY A 179 -2.67 -7.52 0.39
C GLY A 179 -3.28 -6.13 0.49
N ASP A 180 -3.81 -5.87 1.66
CA ASP A 180 -4.75 -4.78 1.91
C ASP A 180 -4.27 -3.87 3.03
N ARG A 181 -4.50 -2.56 2.89
CA ARG A 181 -4.17 -1.55 3.90
C ARG A 181 -5.34 -0.62 4.19
N THR A 182 -5.93 -0.79 5.37
CA THR A 182 -7.13 -0.09 5.85
C THR A 182 -6.96 0.54 7.23
N GLN A 183 -5.87 0.27 7.94
CA GLN A 183 -5.53 0.81 9.25
C GLN A 183 -5.06 2.27 9.11
N ALA A 184 -3.81 2.45 8.70
CA ALA A 184 -3.16 3.74 8.51
C ALA A 184 -2.14 3.67 7.34
N PRO A 185 -2.60 3.42 6.10
CA PRO A 185 -1.70 3.17 4.96
C PRO A 185 -0.74 4.32 4.69
N SER A 186 0.54 3.96 4.49
CA SER A 186 1.65 4.85 4.12
C SER A 186 2.04 4.73 2.65
N GLY A 187 2.88 5.65 2.20
CA GLY A 187 3.51 5.69 0.88
C GLY A 187 2.90 6.69 -0.11
N ALA A 188 1.74 7.29 0.19
CA ALA A 188 1.09 8.21 -0.76
C ALA A 188 1.92 9.50 -0.95
N GLY A 189 2.54 9.99 0.12
CA GLY A 189 3.46 11.14 0.04
C GLY A 189 4.72 10.80 -0.75
N PHE A 190 5.24 9.57 -0.60
CA PHE A 190 6.38 9.09 -1.38
C PHE A 190 6.04 8.90 -2.86
N ALA A 191 4.85 8.42 -3.20
CA ALA A 191 4.36 8.37 -4.58
C ALA A 191 4.36 9.77 -5.23
N LEU A 192 3.91 10.78 -4.48
CA LEU A 192 3.92 12.16 -4.96
C LEU A 192 5.34 12.70 -5.18
N GLU A 193 6.27 12.44 -4.25
CA GLU A 193 7.67 12.86 -4.39
C GLU A 193 8.37 12.13 -5.55
N ASN A 194 8.13 10.84 -5.74
CA ASN A 194 8.63 10.08 -6.90
C ASN A 194 8.16 10.72 -8.22
N ARG A 195 6.86 11.05 -8.32
CA ARG A 195 6.31 11.75 -9.50
C ARG A 195 6.99 13.09 -9.73
N VAL A 196 7.20 13.89 -8.68
CA VAL A 196 7.85 15.21 -8.82
C VAL A 196 9.31 15.06 -9.24
N ALA A 197 10.06 14.16 -8.63
CA ALA A 197 11.47 13.91 -8.95
C ALA A 197 11.63 13.44 -10.41
N THR A 198 10.83 12.45 -10.82
CA THR A 198 10.90 11.86 -12.16
C THR A 198 10.42 12.84 -13.22
N THR A 199 9.33 13.59 -12.97
CA THR A 199 8.86 14.65 -13.89
C THR A 199 9.91 15.76 -14.06
N ARG A 200 10.67 16.12 -13.01
CA ARG A 200 11.75 17.12 -13.12
C ARG A 200 12.92 16.59 -13.95
N ALA A 201 13.28 15.33 -13.80
CA ALA A 201 14.37 14.72 -14.55
C ALA A 201 14.02 14.50 -16.01
N LEU A 202 12.78 14.10 -16.31
CA LEU A 202 12.32 13.66 -17.63
C LEU A 202 11.19 14.56 -18.18
N SER A 203 11.25 15.86 -17.91
CA SER A 203 10.15 16.82 -18.18
C SER A 203 9.65 16.87 -19.62
N ASP A 204 10.55 16.74 -20.60
CA ASP A 204 10.23 16.66 -22.03
C ASP A 204 9.47 15.37 -22.35
N ILE A 205 9.97 14.23 -21.88
CA ILE A 205 9.38 12.90 -22.09
C ILE A 205 7.99 12.81 -21.43
N TYR A 206 7.87 13.23 -20.17
CA TYR A 206 6.58 13.23 -19.45
C TYR A 206 5.54 14.16 -20.11
N GLY A 207 5.99 15.22 -20.78
CA GLY A 207 5.12 16.11 -21.54
C GLY A 207 4.48 15.44 -22.76
N GLU A 208 5.21 14.53 -23.41
CA GLU A 208 4.74 13.79 -24.60
C GLU A 208 3.88 12.58 -24.24
N MET A 209 4.16 11.94 -23.11
CA MET A 209 3.44 10.74 -22.64
C MET A 209 2.05 10.99 -22.01
N HIS A 210 1.61 12.25 -21.92
CA HIS A 210 0.31 12.62 -21.33
C HIS A 210 0.05 12.05 -19.92
N VAL A 211 1.11 11.91 -19.11
CA VAL A 211 1.04 11.30 -17.77
C VAL A 211 0.00 12.01 -16.88
N HIS A 212 -0.87 11.24 -16.24
CA HIS A 212 -1.87 11.77 -15.32
C HIS A 212 -1.23 12.48 -14.11
N ARG A 213 -1.88 13.55 -13.63
CA ARG A 213 -1.40 14.30 -12.46
C ARG A 213 -2.00 13.77 -11.16
N LEU A 214 -1.13 13.46 -10.18
CA LEU A 214 -1.55 13.01 -8.85
C LEU A 214 -2.24 14.09 -8.01
N ALA A 215 -1.95 15.37 -8.25
CA ALA A 215 -2.48 16.49 -7.47
C ALA A 215 -4.02 16.51 -7.38
N GLY A 216 -4.72 16.02 -8.41
CA GLY A 216 -6.18 15.94 -8.43
C GLY A 216 -6.75 15.03 -7.35
N PHE A 217 -6.09 13.90 -7.08
CA PHE A 217 -6.47 12.95 -6.03
C PHE A 217 -6.37 13.59 -4.63
N PHE A 218 -5.21 14.17 -4.32
CA PHE A 218 -4.97 14.83 -3.03
C PHE A 218 -5.89 16.01 -2.78
N ARG A 219 -6.17 16.82 -3.81
CA ARG A 219 -7.14 17.92 -3.72
C ARG A 219 -8.52 17.41 -3.36
N ARG A 220 -9.03 16.40 -4.07
CA ARG A 220 -10.36 15.81 -3.79
C ARG A 220 -10.44 15.25 -2.36
N PHE A 221 -9.40 14.55 -1.91
CA PHE A 221 -9.37 14.01 -0.55
C PHE A 221 -9.38 15.12 0.51
N ARG A 222 -8.54 16.15 0.35
CA ARG A 222 -8.54 17.32 1.24
C ARG A 222 -9.90 18.01 1.29
N ASP A 223 -10.53 18.20 0.13
CA ASP A 223 -11.83 18.85 0.03
C ASP A 223 -12.90 18.01 0.76
N ALA A 224 -12.84 16.67 0.69
CA ALA A 224 -13.71 15.77 1.44
C ALA A 224 -13.50 15.88 2.97
N LEU A 225 -12.24 15.89 3.45
CA LEU A 225 -11.94 16.07 4.87
C LEU A 225 -12.47 17.41 5.40
N ASN A 226 -12.24 18.50 4.65
CA ASN A 226 -12.72 19.83 5.02
C ASN A 226 -14.25 19.94 4.96
N GLY A 227 -14.90 19.27 4.00
CA GLY A 227 -16.34 19.16 3.92
C GLY A 227 -16.94 18.54 5.19
N MET A 228 -16.38 17.41 5.65
CA MET A 228 -16.78 16.77 6.91
C MET A 228 -16.57 17.69 8.11
N ALA A 229 -15.41 18.36 8.22
CA ALA A 229 -15.13 19.24 9.35
C ALA A 229 -16.06 20.45 9.41
N LYS A 230 -16.47 20.99 8.25
CA LYS A 230 -17.43 22.09 8.15
C LYS A 230 -18.81 21.70 8.69
N VAL A 231 -19.29 20.49 8.38
CA VAL A 231 -20.59 19.98 8.87
C VAL A 231 -20.57 19.79 10.39
N SER A 232 -19.49 19.22 10.92
CA SER A 232 -19.38 18.89 12.35
C SER A 232 -18.94 20.05 13.25
N GLY A 233 -18.59 21.21 12.68
CA GLY A 233 -18.19 22.40 13.44
C GLY A 233 -16.84 22.24 14.16
N GLY A 234 -15.79 21.94 13.41
CA GLY A 234 -14.41 21.82 13.91
C GLY A 234 -13.35 21.91 12.81
N ARG A 235 -12.16 21.38 13.07
CA ARG A 235 -11.01 21.38 12.14
C ARG A 235 -10.61 19.96 11.74
N VAL A 236 -9.88 19.89 10.62
CA VAL A 236 -9.14 18.70 10.17
C VAL A 236 -7.73 18.74 10.77
N ALA A 237 -7.25 17.60 11.25
CA ALA A 237 -5.86 17.41 11.66
C ALA A 237 -5.35 16.02 11.24
N ILE A 238 -4.03 15.88 11.11
CA ILE A 238 -3.32 14.61 10.97
C ILE A 238 -2.71 14.28 12.33
N LEU A 239 -3.02 13.11 12.89
CA LEU A 239 -2.39 12.60 14.10
C LEU A 239 -1.18 11.74 13.73
N THR A 240 0.00 12.13 14.19
CA THR A 240 1.25 11.40 14.00
C THR A 240 1.76 10.82 15.32
N PRO A 241 2.38 9.64 15.32
CA PRO A 241 3.11 9.11 16.49
C PRO A 241 4.43 9.86 16.80
N GLY A 242 4.79 10.86 15.99
CA GLY A 242 5.95 11.72 16.20
C GLY A 242 7.19 11.35 15.39
N PRO A 243 8.30 12.09 15.55
CA PRO A 243 9.49 12.00 14.71
C PRO A 243 10.21 10.65 14.73
N LEU A 244 9.96 9.81 15.74
CA LEU A 244 10.57 8.48 15.87
C LEU A 244 9.82 7.39 15.11
N ASN A 245 8.87 7.74 14.24
CA ASN A 245 8.22 6.78 13.36
C ASN A 245 8.90 6.74 11.98
N GLU A 246 8.99 5.53 11.40
CA GLU A 246 9.64 5.28 10.11
C GLU A 246 9.06 6.08 8.93
N THR A 247 7.78 6.44 9.01
CA THR A 247 7.05 7.20 7.98
C THR A 247 6.75 8.65 8.38
N TYR A 248 7.38 9.17 9.44
CA TYR A 248 7.14 10.54 9.90
C TYR A 248 7.37 11.61 8.82
N TYR A 249 8.40 11.43 7.98
CA TYR A 249 8.64 12.31 6.83
C TYR A 249 7.37 12.48 5.97
N GLU A 250 6.72 11.37 5.63
CA GLU A 250 5.50 11.38 4.83
C GLU A 250 4.38 12.14 5.53
N HIS A 251 4.24 11.98 6.85
CA HIS A 251 3.19 12.66 7.63
C HIS A 251 3.37 14.17 7.57
N ALA A 252 4.60 14.65 7.84
CA ALA A 252 4.93 16.06 7.76
C ALA A 252 4.80 16.63 6.34
N TYR A 253 5.24 15.85 5.36
CA TYR A 253 5.14 16.21 3.95
C TYR A 253 3.68 16.39 3.51
N ILE A 254 2.82 15.39 3.74
CA ILE A 254 1.40 15.45 3.37
C ILE A 254 0.69 16.56 4.13
N ALA A 255 0.96 16.74 5.43
CA ALA A 255 0.40 17.83 6.22
C ALA A 255 0.69 19.20 5.60
N ARG A 256 1.96 19.44 5.23
CA ARG A 256 2.38 20.67 4.54
C ARG A 256 1.76 20.80 3.16
N TYR A 257 1.75 19.73 2.37
CA TYR A 257 1.21 19.73 1.01
C TYR A 257 -0.29 20.03 0.97
N LEU A 258 -1.06 19.46 1.91
CA LEU A 258 -2.50 19.66 2.00
C LEU A 258 -2.89 20.92 2.80
N GLY A 259 -1.97 21.49 3.58
CA GLY A 259 -2.26 22.60 4.50
C GLY A 259 -3.11 22.15 5.70
N ILE A 260 -2.85 20.96 6.23
CA ILE A 260 -3.55 20.38 7.39
C ILE A 260 -2.61 20.39 8.59
N MET A 261 -3.14 20.64 9.79
CA MET A 261 -2.34 20.61 11.03
C MET A 261 -1.77 19.20 11.25
N LEU A 262 -0.48 19.10 11.52
CA LEU A 262 0.16 17.89 12.03
C LEU A 262 0.22 17.99 13.55
N LEU A 263 -0.36 17.02 14.25
CA LEU A 263 -0.47 16.99 15.71
C LEU A 263 0.04 15.66 16.26
N GLU A 264 0.67 15.70 17.42
CA GLU A 264 0.98 14.53 18.24
C GLU A 264 -0.13 14.29 19.28
N GLY A 265 -0.10 13.14 19.95
CA GLY A 265 -1.13 12.77 20.94
C GLY A 265 -1.28 13.78 22.08
N GLU A 266 -0.19 14.44 22.49
CA GLU A 266 -0.13 15.42 23.58
C GLU A 266 -0.65 16.81 23.21
N ASP A 267 -0.67 17.15 21.92
CA ASP A 267 -1.27 18.39 21.41
C ASP A 267 -2.80 18.37 21.56
N LEU A 268 -3.36 17.18 21.71
CA LEU A 268 -4.80 16.93 21.78
C LEU A 268 -5.25 16.69 23.23
N THR A 269 -6.51 17.00 23.48
CA THR A 269 -7.18 16.70 24.76
C THR A 269 -8.68 16.54 24.54
N VAL A 270 -9.33 15.71 25.35
CA VAL A 270 -10.78 15.57 25.32
C VAL A 270 -11.40 16.43 26.42
N SER A 271 -12.27 17.35 26.04
CA SER A 271 -12.96 18.26 26.95
C SER A 271 -14.44 18.38 26.56
N GLY A 272 -15.34 18.22 27.53
CA GLY A 272 -16.79 18.23 27.27
C GLY A 272 -17.23 17.17 26.26
N GLY A 273 -16.54 16.02 26.20
CA GLY A 273 -16.80 14.95 25.23
C GLY A 273 -16.39 15.26 23.79
N ARG A 274 -15.64 16.35 23.56
CA ARG A 274 -15.13 16.75 22.23
C ARG A 274 -13.60 16.68 22.21
N LEU A 275 -13.05 16.30 21.06
CA LEU A 275 -11.61 16.36 20.82
C LEU A 275 -11.21 17.81 20.55
N MET A 276 -10.20 18.29 21.28
CA MET A 276 -9.71 19.66 21.22
C MET A 276 -8.21 19.64 20.97
N VAL A 277 -7.71 20.60 20.18
CA VAL A 277 -6.28 20.89 20.07
C VAL A 277 -5.92 22.05 20.99
N ARG A 278 -4.75 21.95 21.64
CA ARG A 278 -4.17 23.03 22.45
C ARG A 278 -3.53 24.06 21.53
N THR A 279 -3.95 25.32 21.66
CA THR A 279 -3.34 26.44 20.92
C THR A 279 -2.99 27.56 21.90
N VAL A 280 -2.16 28.50 21.46
CA VAL A 280 -1.85 29.72 22.24
C VAL A 280 -3.10 30.55 22.57
N SER A 281 -4.14 30.48 21.73
CA SER A 281 -5.42 31.18 21.95
C SER A 281 -6.44 30.36 22.74
N GLY A 282 -6.04 29.19 23.27
CA GLY A 282 -6.90 28.27 24.01
C GLY A 282 -7.28 27.02 23.20
N LEU A 283 -8.25 26.27 23.73
CA LEU A 283 -8.69 25.01 23.14
C LEU A 283 -9.55 25.25 21.90
N MET A 284 -9.25 24.54 20.81
CA MET A 284 -10.04 24.59 19.57
C MET A 284 -10.54 23.20 19.18
N PRO A 285 -11.79 23.05 18.69
CA PRO A 285 -12.32 21.74 18.35
C PRO A 285 -11.70 21.15 17.08
N VAL A 286 -11.36 19.86 17.16
CA VAL A 286 -10.97 19.00 16.03
C VAL A 286 -12.11 18.01 15.80
N SER A 287 -12.67 18.00 14.61
CA SER A 287 -13.83 17.16 14.27
C SER A 287 -13.52 16.08 13.23
N VAL A 288 -12.36 16.16 12.58
CA VAL A 288 -11.85 15.15 11.65
C VAL A 288 -10.37 14.91 11.96
N LEU A 289 -10.02 13.66 12.24
CA LEU A 289 -8.66 13.27 12.64
C LEU A 289 -8.14 12.17 11.72
N TRP A 290 -7.23 12.51 10.82
CA TRP A 290 -6.53 11.54 9.98
C TRP A 290 -5.39 10.90 10.77
N ARG A 291 -5.63 9.70 11.28
CA ARG A 291 -4.66 8.99 12.10
C ARG A 291 -3.59 8.32 11.24
N ARG A 292 -2.35 8.41 11.70
CA ARG A 292 -1.17 7.76 11.12
C ARG A 292 -0.52 6.79 12.11
N LEU A 293 -1.34 6.19 12.96
CA LEU A 293 -0.96 5.21 13.97
C LEU A 293 -2.02 4.10 14.03
N ASP A 294 -1.59 2.94 14.54
CA ASP A 294 -2.46 1.78 14.73
C ASP A 294 -3.52 2.04 15.79
N ALA A 295 -4.71 1.49 15.57
CA ALA A 295 -5.88 1.85 16.34
C ALA A 295 -5.70 1.56 17.84
N ALA A 296 -5.02 0.47 18.21
CA ALA A 296 -4.75 0.08 19.59
C ALA A 296 -3.98 1.16 20.40
N PHE A 297 -3.20 2.00 19.74
CA PHE A 297 -2.41 3.05 20.41
C PHE A 297 -3.15 4.38 20.53
N ALA A 298 -4.35 4.51 19.94
CA ALA A 298 -5.04 5.79 19.82
C ALA A 298 -5.52 6.37 21.16
N ASP A 299 -5.86 5.52 22.14
CA ASP A 299 -6.37 5.94 23.44
C ASP A 299 -5.87 5.03 24.58
N PRO A 300 -5.00 5.53 25.46
CA PRO A 300 -4.47 4.74 26.57
C PRO A 300 -5.49 4.45 27.68
N LEU A 301 -6.64 5.12 27.72
CA LEU A 301 -7.66 4.84 28.75
C LEU A 301 -8.48 3.60 28.44
N GLU A 302 -8.72 3.32 27.16
CA GLU A 302 -9.67 2.28 26.73
C GLU A 302 -9.05 1.19 25.85
N LEU A 303 -7.89 1.45 25.25
CA LEU A 303 -7.21 0.52 24.35
C LEU A 303 -5.92 0.02 25.00
N ARG A 304 -4.75 0.55 24.60
CA ARG A 304 -3.46 0.14 25.14
C ARG A 304 -2.95 1.11 26.20
N ALA A 305 -2.98 0.69 27.45
CA ALA A 305 -2.60 1.52 28.61
C ALA A 305 -1.15 2.05 28.55
N GLU A 306 -0.23 1.32 27.90
CA GLU A 306 1.17 1.74 27.76
C GLU A 306 1.39 2.72 26.60
N SER A 307 0.35 3.06 25.82
CA SER A 307 0.50 3.99 24.71
C SER A 307 0.88 5.39 25.18
N GLN A 308 1.94 5.94 24.60
CA GLN A 308 2.39 7.32 24.82
C GLN A 308 2.12 8.23 23.62
N ILE A 309 1.58 7.68 22.54
CA ILE A 309 1.36 8.38 21.25
C ILE A 309 -0.13 8.64 20.99
N GLY A 310 -1.01 8.15 21.86
CA GLY A 310 -2.45 8.36 21.79
C GLY A 310 -2.93 9.56 22.61
N THR A 311 -4.23 9.81 22.55
CA THR A 311 -4.88 10.88 23.33
C THR A 311 -5.91 10.27 24.28
N PRO A 312 -5.75 10.43 25.60
CA PRO A 312 -6.72 9.94 26.58
C PRO A 312 -8.15 10.41 26.28
N GLY A 313 -9.09 9.46 26.19
CA GLY A 313 -10.52 9.73 25.97
C GLY A 313 -10.93 9.89 24.50
N LEU A 314 -10.00 9.70 23.55
CA LEU A 314 -10.28 9.76 22.12
C LEU A 314 -11.38 8.75 21.71
N VAL A 315 -11.37 7.53 22.26
CA VAL A 315 -12.40 6.52 21.96
C VAL A 315 -13.78 7.01 22.37
N GLU A 316 -13.90 7.61 23.56
CA GLU A 316 -15.15 8.19 24.03
C GLU A 316 -15.64 9.34 23.12
N ALA A 317 -14.73 10.22 22.68
CA ALA A 317 -15.07 11.29 21.73
C ALA A 317 -15.57 10.73 20.37
N ILE A 318 -14.99 9.63 19.90
CA ILE A 318 -15.43 8.93 18.70
C ILE A 318 -16.82 8.31 18.91
N ARG A 319 -17.05 7.61 20.03
CA ARG A 319 -18.36 7.00 20.34
C ARG A 319 -19.49 8.00 20.44
N ARG A 320 -19.21 9.21 20.94
CA ARG A 320 -20.16 10.33 20.99
C ARG A 320 -20.42 10.97 19.63
N GLY A 321 -19.70 10.56 18.59
CA GLY A 321 -19.75 11.16 17.27
C GLY A 321 -19.15 12.57 17.20
N ALA A 322 -18.32 12.97 18.18
CA ALA A 322 -17.74 14.30 18.24
C ALA A 322 -16.55 14.49 17.28
N VAL A 323 -15.91 13.39 16.87
CA VAL A 323 -14.79 13.37 15.92
C VAL A 323 -14.91 12.17 14.98
N SER A 324 -14.62 12.39 13.70
CA SER A 324 -14.45 11.33 12.70
C SER A 324 -12.98 10.94 12.61
N ALA A 325 -12.65 9.68 12.93
CA ALA A 325 -11.31 9.15 12.71
C ALA A 325 -11.18 8.62 11.27
N ILE A 326 -10.07 8.97 10.61
CA ILE A 326 -9.77 8.56 9.25
C ILE A 326 -8.53 7.65 9.28
N ASN A 327 -8.64 6.35 9.04
CA ASN A 327 -9.87 5.54 9.04
C ASN A 327 -10.40 5.31 10.46
N ALA A 328 -11.62 4.78 10.57
CA ALA A 328 -12.22 4.42 11.86
C ALA A 328 -11.31 3.48 12.66
N LEU A 329 -11.43 3.51 13.99
CA LEU A 329 -10.73 2.55 14.84
C LEU A 329 -11.29 1.15 14.59
N GLY A 330 -10.40 0.15 14.49
CA GLY A 330 -10.77 -1.23 14.15
C GLY A 330 -10.77 -1.55 12.65
N SER A 331 -10.52 -0.56 11.79
CA SER A 331 -10.45 -0.79 10.34
C SER A 331 -9.30 -1.71 9.92
N GLY A 332 -8.25 -1.84 10.74
CA GLY A 332 -7.14 -2.78 10.53
C GLY A 332 -7.57 -4.25 10.49
N LEU A 333 -8.78 -4.58 10.94
CA LEU A 333 -9.30 -5.95 10.87
C LEU A 333 -9.32 -6.49 9.44
N MET A 334 -9.55 -5.62 8.44
CA MET A 334 -9.52 -6.01 7.03
C MET A 334 -8.11 -6.25 6.47
N GLU A 335 -7.05 -5.89 7.20
CA GLU A 335 -5.67 -6.27 6.86
C GLU A 335 -5.30 -7.67 7.35
N THR A 336 -6.16 -8.31 8.17
CA THR A 336 -5.89 -9.64 8.74
C THR A 336 -5.70 -10.66 7.61
N ARG A 337 -4.55 -11.32 7.55
CA ARG A 337 -4.19 -12.24 6.45
C ARG A 337 -5.24 -13.32 6.19
N ALA A 338 -5.80 -13.92 7.24
CA ALA A 338 -6.86 -14.91 7.10
C ALA A 338 -8.18 -14.37 6.52
N MET A 339 -8.45 -13.06 6.61
CA MET A 339 -9.65 -12.44 6.05
C MET A 339 -9.76 -12.69 4.54
N SER A 340 -8.62 -12.68 3.83
CA SER A 340 -8.55 -12.92 2.38
C SER A 340 -9.18 -14.25 1.94
N ALA A 341 -9.11 -15.30 2.78
CA ALA A 341 -9.72 -16.61 2.50
C ALA A 341 -11.26 -16.55 2.42
N PHE A 342 -11.88 -15.53 3.02
CA PHE A 342 -13.34 -15.40 3.11
C PHE A 342 -13.92 -14.37 2.15
N LEU A 343 -13.10 -13.47 1.60
CA LEU A 343 -13.56 -12.38 0.73
C LEU A 343 -14.43 -12.83 -0.46
N PRO A 344 -14.13 -13.94 -1.19
CA PRO A 344 -15.00 -14.40 -2.26
C PRO A 344 -16.40 -14.77 -1.77
N LYS A 345 -16.53 -15.37 -0.58
CA LYS A 345 -17.82 -15.75 0.02
C LYS A 345 -18.56 -14.51 0.55
N ILE A 346 -17.84 -13.57 1.17
CA ILE A 346 -18.40 -12.31 1.65
C ILE A 346 -18.95 -11.47 0.49
N SER A 347 -18.20 -11.37 -0.62
CA SER A 347 -18.63 -10.65 -1.83
C SER A 347 -19.94 -11.21 -2.40
N ARG A 348 -20.07 -12.53 -2.48
CA ARG A 348 -21.31 -13.17 -2.93
C ARG A 348 -22.47 -12.92 -1.97
N GLU A 349 -22.23 -12.97 -0.66
CA GLU A 349 -23.26 -12.74 0.33
C GLU A 349 -23.78 -11.30 0.34
N LEU A 350 -22.86 -10.33 0.34
CA LEU A 350 -23.21 -8.92 0.51
C LEU A 350 -23.66 -8.28 -0.80
N ARG A 351 -23.07 -8.70 -1.93
CA ARG A 351 -23.21 -8.01 -3.23
C ARG A 351 -23.68 -8.91 -4.37
N ASN A 352 -23.84 -10.22 -4.14
CA ASN A 352 -24.24 -11.20 -5.16
C ASN A 352 -23.37 -11.17 -6.42
N GLU A 353 -22.08 -10.86 -6.26
CA GLU A 353 -21.10 -10.78 -7.34
C GLU A 353 -19.79 -11.45 -6.92
N GLY A 354 -18.91 -11.69 -7.91
CA GLY A 354 -17.53 -12.10 -7.65
C GLY A 354 -16.61 -10.90 -7.49
N LEU A 355 -15.42 -11.14 -6.95
CA LEU A 355 -14.36 -10.14 -6.92
C LEU A 355 -13.88 -9.84 -8.36
N LEU A 356 -13.88 -8.56 -8.75
CA LEU A 356 -13.37 -8.11 -10.05
C LEU A 356 -11.86 -8.25 -10.14
N LEU A 357 -11.14 -7.89 -9.07
CA LEU A 357 -9.72 -8.17 -8.91
C LEU A 357 -9.53 -9.37 -7.98
N PRO A 358 -8.86 -10.43 -8.42
CA PRO A 358 -8.61 -11.58 -7.58
C PRO A 358 -7.58 -11.26 -6.49
N SER A 359 -7.68 -11.97 -5.36
CA SER A 359 -6.65 -11.98 -4.32
C SER A 359 -5.78 -13.22 -4.46
N VAL A 360 -4.57 -13.18 -3.91
CA VAL A 360 -3.73 -14.37 -3.77
C VAL A 360 -4.53 -15.48 -3.08
N ALA A 361 -4.48 -16.68 -3.65
CA ALA A 361 -5.17 -17.82 -3.09
C ALA A 361 -4.69 -18.06 -1.64
N THR A 362 -5.64 -18.07 -0.71
CA THR A 362 -5.39 -18.07 0.74
C THR A 362 -6.30 -19.08 1.42
N TRP A 363 -5.72 -19.90 2.29
CA TRP A 363 -6.39 -20.95 3.06
C TRP A 363 -6.13 -20.73 4.54
N TRP A 364 -7.18 -20.76 5.36
CA TRP A 364 -7.05 -20.62 6.81
C TRP A 364 -7.08 -22.00 7.45
N CYS A 365 -5.97 -22.39 8.07
CA CYS A 365 -5.78 -23.73 8.63
C CYS A 365 -6.67 -24.03 9.85
N GLY A 366 -7.51 -23.08 10.29
CA GLY A 366 -8.58 -23.32 11.25
C GLY A 366 -9.76 -24.12 10.68
N ARG A 367 -9.88 -24.26 9.35
CA ARG A 367 -10.82 -25.20 8.71
C ARG A 367 -10.07 -26.47 8.30
N ASP A 368 -10.59 -27.64 8.66
CA ASP A 368 -9.92 -28.92 8.37
C ASP A 368 -9.57 -29.09 6.89
N ALA A 369 -10.50 -28.80 5.97
CA ALA A 369 -10.26 -28.92 4.53
C ALA A 369 -9.15 -27.97 4.02
N ASP A 370 -9.07 -26.77 4.58
CA ASP A 370 -8.03 -25.79 4.23
C ASP A 370 -6.67 -26.23 4.79
N ARG A 371 -6.65 -26.69 6.04
CA ARG A 371 -5.45 -27.24 6.70
C ARG A 371 -4.88 -28.39 5.89
N ASP A 372 -5.72 -29.37 5.56
CA ASP A 372 -5.32 -30.57 4.82
C ASP A 372 -4.79 -30.20 3.43
N HIS A 373 -5.41 -29.21 2.77
CA HIS A 373 -4.92 -28.67 1.50
C HIS A 373 -3.53 -28.03 1.64
N VAL A 374 -3.32 -27.20 2.65
CA VAL A 374 -2.02 -26.55 2.92
C VAL A 374 -0.94 -27.59 3.20
N LEU A 375 -1.22 -28.58 4.05
CA LEU A 375 -0.27 -29.64 4.39
C LEU A 375 0.08 -30.52 3.17
N ALA A 376 -0.91 -30.86 2.34
CA ALA A 376 -0.70 -31.64 1.13
C ALA A 376 0.11 -30.91 0.05
N ASN A 377 0.07 -29.56 0.05
CA ASN A 377 0.73 -28.72 -0.96
C ASN A 377 1.84 -27.84 -0.37
N LEU A 378 2.37 -28.19 0.81
CA LEU A 378 3.24 -27.33 1.62
C LEU A 378 4.37 -26.68 0.82
N ASP A 379 5.01 -27.44 -0.07
CA ASP A 379 6.17 -26.98 -0.85
C ASP A 379 5.85 -25.84 -1.81
N ARG A 380 4.57 -25.62 -2.17
CA ARG A 380 4.10 -24.53 -3.03
C ARG A 380 3.47 -23.37 -2.25
N MET A 381 3.48 -23.46 -0.92
CA MET A 381 2.78 -22.53 -0.05
C MET A 381 3.75 -21.63 0.69
N VAL A 382 3.31 -20.40 0.91
CA VAL A 382 3.84 -19.47 1.88
C VAL A 382 2.99 -19.59 3.14
N ILE A 383 3.59 -20.05 4.24
CA ILE A 383 2.89 -20.30 5.50
C ILE A 383 3.27 -19.22 6.50
N GLY A 384 2.29 -18.61 7.17
CA GLY A 384 2.55 -17.64 8.23
C GLY A 384 1.36 -17.42 9.17
N PRO A 385 1.44 -16.43 10.08
CA PRO A 385 0.41 -16.21 11.08
C PRO A 385 -0.91 -15.73 10.46
N ALA A 386 -2.02 -16.35 10.86
CA ALA A 386 -3.36 -16.04 10.38
C ALA A 386 -3.81 -14.62 10.70
N LEU A 387 -3.39 -14.11 11.87
CA LEU A 387 -3.80 -12.81 12.41
C LEU A 387 -2.81 -11.67 12.08
N SER A 388 -1.77 -11.95 11.29
CA SER A 388 -0.82 -10.90 10.87
C SER A 388 -1.52 -9.90 9.96
N THR A 389 -1.28 -8.61 10.17
CA THR A 389 -1.65 -7.51 9.28
C THR A 389 -0.52 -7.13 8.34
N ARG A 390 0.64 -7.79 8.44
CA ARG A 390 1.77 -7.59 7.52
C ARG A 390 1.62 -8.48 6.29
N LEU A 391 2.09 -7.99 5.15
CA LEU A 391 2.19 -8.78 3.94
C LEU A 391 3.11 -9.97 4.18
N ALA A 392 2.86 -11.07 3.48
CA ALA A 392 3.68 -12.28 3.58
C ALA A 392 5.18 -11.98 3.32
N PHE A 393 5.47 -10.99 2.48
CA PHE A 393 6.82 -10.53 2.13
C PHE A 393 7.29 -9.28 2.91
N GLU A 394 6.67 -8.94 4.03
CA GLU A 394 7.16 -7.92 4.98
C GLU A 394 7.39 -8.50 6.39
N ASP A 395 7.21 -9.81 6.53
CA ASP A 395 7.22 -10.50 7.82
C ASP A 395 8.57 -11.25 8.00
N ASP A 396 9.47 -10.64 8.77
CA ASP A 396 10.90 -10.97 8.77
C ASP A 396 11.28 -12.35 9.33
N ASP A 397 10.37 -13.08 9.97
CA ASP A 397 10.72 -14.41 10.52
C ASP A 397 9.56 -15.38 10.74
N SER A 398 8.31 -14.91 10.73
CA SER A 398 7.17 -15.79 11.03
C SER A 398 6.55 -16.42 9.78
N THR A 399 6.87 -15.89 8.60
CA THR A 399 6.37 -16.38 7.32
C THR A 399 7.46 -17.17 6.59
N ARG A 400 7.16 -18.39 6.16
CA ARG A 400 8.13 -19.32 5.56
C ARG A 400 7.60 -19.87 4.24
N LEU A 401 8.47 -19.94 3.24
CA LEU A 401 8.20 -20.69 2.00
C LEU A 401 8.40 -22.18 2.26
N GLY A 402 7.38 -23.00 2.02
CA GLY A 402 7.44 -24.42 2.35
C GLY A 402 8.56 -25.19 1.64
N SER A 403 8.88 -24.84 0.38
CA SER A 403 9.99 -25.45 -0.36
C SER A 403 11.38 -25.12 0.22
N ALA A 404 11.50 -24.04 1.00
CA ALA A 404 12.75 -23.62 1.62
C ALA A 404 12.97 -24.23 3.02
N LEU A 405 12.00 -24.99 3.55
CA LEU A 405 12.10 -25.61 4.88
C LEU A 405 12.98 -26.86 4.86
N VAL A 406 13.91 -26.94 5.81
CA VAL A 406 14.66 -28.17 6.08
C VAL A 406 13.78 -29.20 6.79
N ALA A 407 14.13 -30.48 6.72
CA ALA A 407 13.28 -31.58 7.20
C ALA A 407 12.82 -31.44 8.67
N GLY A 408 13.68 -30.94 9.56
CA GLY A 408 13.36 -30.69 10.96
C GLY A 408 12.29 -29.60 11.13
N ASP A 409 12.57 -28.40 10.63
CA ASP A 409 11.66 -27.25 10.65
C ASP A 409 10.32 -27.57 9.97
N ARG A 410 10.35 -28.36 8.89
CA ARG A 410 9.15 -28.83 8.18
C ARG A 410 8.27 -29.69 9.09
N ALA A 411 8.86 -30.67 9.79
CA ALA A 411 8.11 -31.54 10.70
C ALA A 411 7.54 -30.76 11.89
N GLU A 412 8.30 -29.81 12.43
CA GLU A 412 7.83 -28.92 13.51
C GLU A 412 6.66 -28.06 13.05
N LEU A 413 6.77 -27.41 11.88
CA LEU A 413 5.70 -26.58 11.33
C LEU A 413 4.42 -27.38 11.10
N ILE A 414 4.53 -28.59 10.53
CA ILE A 414 3.39 -29.48 10.33
C ILE A 414 2.70 -29.80 11.66
N ALA A 415 3.46 -30.24 12.66
CA ALA A 415 2.91 -30.56 13.98
C ALA A 415 2.22 -29.35 14.64
N ARG A 416 2.75 -28.14 14.44
CA ARG A 416 2.12 -26.90 14.93
C ARG A 416 0.83 -26.57 14.19
N ILE A 417 0.79 -26.73 12.86
CA ILE A 417 -0.43 -26.53 12.06
C ILE A 417 -1.51 -27.54 12.44
N GLU A 418 -1.15 -28.80 12.69
CA GLU A 418 -2.08 -29.84 13.13
C GLU A 418 -2.68 -29.55 14.51
N ARG A 419 -1.87 -29.02 15.43
CA ARG A 419 -2.30 -28.70 16.80
C ARG A 419 -3.07 -27.38 16.89
N ASP A 420 -2.56 -26.33 16.27
CA ASP A 420 -2.99 -24.94 16.44
C ASP A 420 -3.36 -24.30 15.08
N GLY A 421 -4.06 -25.04 14.21
CA GLY A 421 -4.32 -24.62 12.82
C GLY A 421 -4.98 -23.25 12.67
N GLY A 422 -5.77 -22.81 13.66
CA GLY A 422 -6.39 -21.47 13.68
C GLY A 422 -5.38 -20.31 13.63
N ASP A 423 -4.13 -20.54 14.03
CA ASP A 423 -3.07 -19.54 14.05
C ASP A 423 -2.32 -19.43 12.72
N PHE A 424 -2.63 -20.29 11.75
CA PHE A 424 -1.89 -20.36 10.48
C PHE A 424 -2.77 -20.13 9.25
N VAL A 425 -2.15 -19.53 8.25
CA VAL A 425 -2.66 -19.49 6.87
C VAL A 425 -1.60 -19.98 5.92
N GLY A 426 -2.03 -20.69 4.88
CA GLY A 426 -1.23 -20.93 3.68
C GLY A 426 -1.68 -20.00 2.58
N GLN A 427 -0.74 -19.44 1.84
CA GLN A 427 -0.98 -18.65 0.63
C GLN A 427 -0.18 -19.25 -0.52
N GLU A 428 -0.71 -19.20 -1.73
CA GLU A 428 0.05 -19.64 -2.91
C GLU A 428 1.30 -18.77 -3.08
N ALA A 429 2.44 -19.39 -3.36
CA ALA A 429 3.66 -18.64 -3.65
C ALA A 429 3.54 -17.92 -4.99
N VAL A 430 3.43 -16.59 -4.95
CA VAL A 430 3.26 -15.77 -6.15
C VAL A 430 4.62 -15.37 -6.74
N THR A 431 4.75 -15.58 -8.05
CA THR A 431 5.80 -14.99 -8.88
C THR A 431 5.30 -13.67 -9.43
N LEU A 432 6.03 -12.60 -9.15
CA LEU A 432 5.70 -11.24 -9.59
C LEU A 432 6.33 -10.94 -10.95
N SER A 433 5.66 -10.10 -11.74
CA SER A 433 6.23 -9.57 -12.97
C SER A 433 7.49 -8.76 -12.73
N THR A 434 8.29 -8.61 -13.78
CA THR A 434 9.48 -7.75 -13.80
C THR A 434 9.23 -6.43 -14.51
N THR A 435 9.85 -5.36 -14.01
CA THR A 435 9.89 -4.04 -14.66
C THR A 435 11.34 -3.63 -14.88
N PRO A 436 11.65 -2.82 -15.91
CA PRO A 436 13.01 -2.35 -16.14
C PRO A 436 13.47 -1.39 -15.05
N VAL A 437 14.70 -1.60 -14.58
CA VAL A 437 15.41 -0.68 -13.67
C VAL A 437 16.74 -0.29 -14.30
N TYR A 438 17.08 0.99 -14.21
CA TYR A 438 18.36 1.48 -14.70
C TYR A 438 19.48 1.25 -13.68
N VAL A 439 20.42 0.35 -14.00
CA VAL A 439 21.57 -0.01 -13.16
C VAL A 439 22.83 -0.01 -14.01
N GLY A 440 23.87 0.71 -13.56
CA GLY A 440 25.19 0.63 -14.19
C GLY A 440 25.25 1.06 -15.67
N GLY A 441 24.29 1.88 -16.13
CA GLY A 441 24.20 2.31 -17.54
C GLY A 441 23.22 1.51 -18.39
N TRP A 442 22.63 0.44 -17.86
CA TRP A 442 21.81 -0.51 -18.59
C TRP A 442 20.45 -0.70 -17.92
N LEU A 443 19.48 -1.25 -18.66
CA LEU A 443 18.23 -1.71 -18.09
C LEU A 443 18.35 -3.18 -17.67
N GLU A 444 17.88 -3.50 -16.48
CA GLU A 444 17.76 -4.87 -15.96
C GLU A 444 16.32 -5.13 -15.50
N PRO A 445 15.75 -6.32 -15.78
CA PRO A 445 14.44 -6.68 -15.26
C PRO A 445 14.52 -6.94 -13.77
N ARG A 446 13.62 -6.32 -13.00
CA ARG A 446 13.53 -6.52 -11.55
C ARG A 446 12.09 -6.78 -11.13
N PRO A 447 11.84 -7.70 -10.19
CA PRO A 447 10.49 -8.01 -9.72
C PRO A 447 9.83 -6.79 -9.11
N ALA A 448 8.55 -6.56 -9.42
CA ALA A 448 7.83 -5.37 -8.99
C ALA A 448 6.48 -5.68 -8.34
N ALA A 449 6.11 -4.85 -7.37
CA ALA A 449 4.79 -4.78 -6.79
C ALA A 449 4.32 -3.32 -6.78
N LEU A 450 3.02 -3.10 -6.94
CA LEU A 450 2.40 -1.79 -7.05
C LEU A 450 1.45 -1.56 -5.88
N ARG A 451 1.68 -0.50 -5.10
CA ARG A 451 0.70 0.00 -4.13
C ARG A 451 -0.16 1.10 -4.75
N VAL A 452 -1.47 0.91 -4.75
CA VAL A 452 -2.47 1.87 -5.26
C VAL A 452 -3.28 2.45 -4.11
N TYR A 453 -3.57 3.75 -4.15
CA TYR A 453 -4.29 4.48 -3.10
C TYR A 453 -5.70 4.87 -3.51
N LEU A 454 -6.65 4.72 -2.59
CA LEU A 454 -8.04 5.13 -2.74
C LEU A 454 -8.42 6.10 -1.64
N ALA A 455 -9.20 7.11 -2.00
CA ALA A 455 -9.75 8.09 -1.08
C ALA A 455 -11.25 8.24 -1.29
N ARG A 456 -12.03 8.29 -0.21
CA ARG A 456 -13.47 8.55 -0.25
C ARG A 456 -13.70 10.06 -0.37
N THR A 457 -14.55 10.45 -1.30
CA THR A 457 -15.02 11.82 -1.52
C THR A 457 -16.54 11.88 -1.35
N ALA A 458 -17.13 13.07 -1.51
CA ALA A 458 -18.59 13.23 -1.45
C ALA A 458 -19.30 12.46 -2.59
N GLU A 459 -18.60 12.18 -3.69
CA GLU A 459 -19.11 11.50 -4.88
C GLU A 459 -18.79 9.99 -4.91
N GLY A 460 -18.14 9.46 -3.86
CA GLY A 460 -17.71 8.06 -3.79
C GLY A 460 -16.18 7.91 -3.76
N TRP A 461 -15.67 6.74 -4.12
CA TRP A 461 -14.23 6.48 -4.13
C TRP A 461 -13.54 7.10 -5.35
N THR A 462 -12.44 7.81 -5.11
CA THR A 462 -11.46 8.15 -6.14
C THR A 462 -10.22 7.27 -5.99
N VAL A 463 -9.74 6.72 -7.09
CA VAL A 463 -8.44 6.04 -7.18
C VAL A 463 -7.38 7.09 -7.54
N MET A 464 -6.20 7.02 -6.93
CA MET A 464 -5.04 7.81 -7.36
C MET A 464 -4.65 7.35 -8.77
N PRO A 465 -4.52 8.22 -9.79
CA PRO A 465 -4.12 7.80 -11.14
C PRO A 465 -2.60 7.62 -11.20
N GLY A 466 -2.13 6.56 -10.55
CA GLY A 466 -0.74 6.24 -10.26
C GLY A 466 -0.63 5.60 -8.88
N GLY A 467 0.59 5.45 -8.39
CA GLY A 467 0.83 4.79 -7.13
C GLY A 467 2.30 4.79 -6.75
N PHE A 468 2.66 3.79 -5.96
CA PHE A 468 4.02 3.59 -5.49
C PHE A 468 4.43 2.17 -5.84
N ALA A 469 5.40 2.02 -6.75
CA ALA A 469 5.92 0.71 -7.11
C ALA A 469 7.19 0.40 -6.30
N ARG A 470 7.24 -0.80 -5.72
CA ARG A 470 8.45 -1.35 -5.10
C ARG A 470 9.09 -2.30 -6.08
N VAL A 471 10.40 -2.18 -6.25
CA VAL A 471 11.16 -2.98 -7.20
C VAL A 471 12.34 -3.64 -6.48
N GLY A 472 12.46 -4.96 -6.60
CA GLY A 472 13.47 -5.74 -5.87
C GLY A 472 14.91 -5.44 -6.30
N PHE A 473 15.86 -5.58 -5.36
CA PHE A 473 17.30 -5.49 -5.68
C PHE A 473 17.88 -6.78 -6.29
N SER A 474 17.19 -7.92 -6.18
CA SER A 474 17.61 -9.21 -6.72
C SER A 474 16.88 -9.54 -8.03
N LEU A 475 17.33 -10.59 -8.72
CA LEU A 475 16.64 -11.18 -9.87
C LEU A 475 15.67 -12.29 -9.45
N ASP A 476 15.45 -12.51 -8.15
CA ASP A 476 14.55 -13.55 -7.66
C ASP A 476 13.10 -13.02 -7.71
N PRO A 477 12.24 -13.55 -8.61
CA PRO A 477 10.90 -13.02 -8.85
C PRO A 477 9.86 -13.45 -7.83
N THR A 478 10.27 -14.21 -6.80
CA THR A 478 9.36 -14.55 -5.71
C THR A 478 8.99 -13.31 -4.92
N ALA A 479 7.70 -13.15 -4.58
CA ALA A 479 7.26 -12.02 -3.76
C ALA A 479 8.04 -11.94 -2.43
N ILE A 480 8.40 -13.08 -1.84
CA ILE A 480 9.21 -13.17 -0.61
C ILE A 480 10.59 -12.54 -0.79
N ALA A 481 11.23 -12.65 -1.95
CA ALA A 481 12.54 -12.06 -2.17
C ALA A 481 12.55 -10.53 -2.07
N MET A 482 11.38 -9.88 -2.22
CA MET A 482 11.22 -8.44 -2.00
C MET A 482 11.44 -8.00 -0.54
N GLN A 483 11.47 -8.94 0.43
CA GLN A 483 11.81 -8.67 1.84
C GLN A 483 13.21 -8.06 2.00
N ARG A 484 14.14 -8.32 1.07
CA ARG A 484 15.54 -7.87 1.16
C ARG A 484 15.72 -6.38 0.84
N GLY A 485 14.62 -5.63 0.77
CA GLY A 485 14.57 -4.25 0.36
C GLY A 485 14.38 -4.10 -1.14
N GLY A 486 14.12 -2.87 -1.56
CA GLY A 486 13.94 -2.53 -2.96
C GLY A 486 14.09 -1.03 -3.22
N GLN A 487 14.06 -0.69 -4.50
CA GLN A 487 13.92 0.67 -4.98
C GLN A 487 12.44 1.05 -5.07
N ALA A 488 12.17 2.35 -5.08
CA ALA A 488 10.85 2.93 -5.22
C ALA A 488 10.72 3.60 -6.59
N ALA A 489 9.78 3.15 -7.42
CA ALA A 489 9.51 3.73 -8.73
C ALA A 489 8.25 4.61 -8.72
N ASP A 490 8.21 5.57 -9.64
CA ASP A 490 6.98 6.26 -10.05
C ASP A 490 6.10 5.31 -10.89
N VAL A 491 4.80 5.60 -11.00
CA VAL A 491 3.79 4.78 -11.72
C VAL A 491 2.90 5.66 -12.57
#